data_AF-A0A6J8CL53-F1
#
_entry.id   AF-A0A6J8CL53-F1
#
_cell.length_a   1.000
_cell.length_b   1.000
_cell.length_c   1.000
_cell.angle_alpha   90.00
_cell.angle_beta   90.00
_cell.angle_gamma   90.00
#
_symmetry.space_group_name_H-M   'P 1'
#
loop_
_entity.id
_entity.type
_entity.pdbx_description
1 polymer ?
#
loop_
_entity_poly.entity_id
_entity_poly.type
_entity_poly.pdbx_seq_one_letter_code
_entity_poly.pdbx_strand_id
1 'polypeptide(L)'
;MVRKVIRIIEASEVKLTANALARKLTLLDAVHLLKKSWSCVTTLTIINCFKKGGFVVPDLNLQEEQSEDDTTTLTPPEMTDGDFQQFVDMDLDLPATGMPTQDDICDSILAERAEARGDIEPADSDDEEIHPAVRPTSSDLLNALSTIRQGLEFSNVSDYSHYYKVEDQVNNLLQSLKRQSVITEFVQWIP
;
A
#
# COMPACT_ATOMS: atom_id res chain seq x y z
N MET A 1 2.72 8.45 -5.42
CA MET A 1 3.30 7.29 -6.15
C MET A 1 3.51 5.96 -5.41
N VAL A 2 4.09 5.85 -4.20
CA VAL A 2 4.01 4.57 -3.42
C VAL A 2 2.54 4.12 -3.33
N ARG A 3 1.65 5.08 -3.12
CA ARG A 3 0.21 4.88 -3.11
C ARG A 3 -0.40 4.51 -4.47
N LYS A 4 0.26 4.84 -5.60
CA LYS A 4 -0.10 4.34 -6.94
C LYS A 4 0.22 2.85 -7.03
N VAL A 5 1.37 2.42 -6.50
CA VAL A 5 1.75 1.00 -6.41
C VAL A 5 0.77 0.24 -5.51
N ILE A 6 0.47 0.76 -4.32
CA ILE A 6 -0.52 0.17 -3.41
C ILE A 6 -1.88 0.07 -4.09
N ARG A 7 -2.33 1.10 -4.82
CA ARG A 7 -3.59 1.03 -5.57
C ARG A 7 -3.57 0.03 -6.71
N ILE A 8 -2.46 -0.13 -7.42
CA ILE A 8 -2.34 -1.16 -8.46
C ILE A 8 -2.49 -2.54 -7.84
N ILE A 9 -2.00 -2.73 -6.61
CA ILE A 9 -2.15 -3.96 -5.83
C ILE A 9 -3.60 -4.10 -5.34
N GLU A 10 -4.19 -3.06 -4.74
CA GLU A 10 -5.55 -3.08 -4.18
C GLU A 10 -6.67 -3.17 -5.24
N ALA A 11 -6.45 -2.60 -6.43
CA ALA A 11 -7.41 -2.66 -7.54
C ALA A 11 -7.29 -3.97 -8.34
N SER A 12 -6.36 -4.85 -7.97
CA SER A 12 -6.23 -6.15 -8.59
C SER A 12 -7.01 -7.18 -7.79
N GLU A 13 -8.10 -7.66 -8.36
CA GLU A 13 -8.90 -8.76 -7.79
C GLU A 13 -8.12 -10.09 -7.76
N VAL A 14 -7.06 -10.20 -8.59
CA VAL A 14 -6.18 -11.37 -8.66
C VAL A 14 -4.86 -11.08 -7.95
N LYS A 15 -4.24 -12.11 -7.32
CA LYS A 15 -2.86 -12.03 -6.79
C LYS A 15 -1.90 -11.50 -7.86
N LEU A 16 -1.51 -10.23 -7.72
CA LEU A 16 -0.68 -9.54 -8.69
C LEU A 16 0.79 -9.90 -8.44
N THR A 17 1.43 -10.55 -9.42
CA THR A 17 2.84 -10.94 -9.29
C THR A 17 3.76 -9.71 -9.41
N ALA A 18 4.95 -9.76 -8.80
CA ALA A 18 5.93 -8.68 -8.87
C ALA A 18 6.27 -8.27 -10.32
N ASN A 19 6.33 -9.24 -11.24
CA ASN A 19 6.53 -8.98 -12.66
C ASN A 19 5.35 -8.24 -13.31
N ALA A 20 4.11 -8.59 -12.96
CA ALA A 20 2.93 -7.87 -13.46
C ALA A 20 2.88 -6.43 -12.94
N LEU A 21 3.31 -6.20 -11.70
CA LEU A 21 3.43 -4.87 -11.10
C LEU A 21 4.51 -4.04 -11.80
N ALA A 22 5.69 -4.62 -12.01
CA ALA A 22 6.81 -3.95 -12.65
C ALA A 22 6.46 -3.48 -14.07
N ARG A 23 5.68 -4.26 -14.84
CA ARG A 23 5.21 -3.86 -16.17
C ARG A 23 4.24 -2.68 -16.18
N LYS A 24 3.59 -2.39 -15.05
CA LYS A 24 2.68 -1.24 -14.90
C LYS A 24 3.42 0.04 -14.43
N LEU A 25 4.70 -0.06 -14.08
CA LEU A 25 5.52 1.07 -13.67
C LEU A 25 6.49 1.45 -14.77
N THR A 26 6.49 2.73 -15.12
CA THR A 26 7.46 3.27 -16.08
C THR A 26 8.78 3.60 -15.37
N LEU A 27 9.88 3.69 -16.13
CA LEU A 27 11.15 4.20 -15.58
C LEU A 27 10.97 5.59 -14.97
N LEU A 28 10.16 6.44 -15.61
CA LEU A 28 9.87 7.78 -15.12
C LEU A 28 9.12 7.75 -13.79
N ASP A 29 8.15 6.84 -13.63
CA ASP A 29 7.54 6.56 -12.33
C ASP A 29 8.57 6.11 -11.28
N ALA A 30 9.57 5.30 -11.64
CA ALA A 30 10.63 4.93 -10.70
C ALA A 30 11.49 6.14 -10.28
N VAL A 31 11.84 7.03 -11.22
CA VAL A 31 12.65 8.23 -10.93
C VAL A 31 11.91 9.21 -10.02
N HIS A 32 10.64 9.50 -10.33
CA HIS A 32 9.84 10.37 -9.47
C HIS A 32 9.60 9.73 -8.10
N LEU A 33 9.49 8.40 -8.02
CA LEU A 33 9.35 7.67 -6.76
C LEU A 33 10.62 7.83 -5.92
N LEU A 34 11.79 7.61 -6.52
CA LEU A 34 13.08 7.79 -5.84
C LEU A 34 13.23 9.23 -5.33
N LYS A 35 12.95 10.22 -6.17
CA LYS A 35 13.04 11.65 -5.80
C LYS A 35 12.12 11.98 -4.62
N LYS A 36 10.89 11.50 -4.66
CA LYS A 36 9.91 11.72 -3.58
C LYS A 36 10.34 11.00 -2.29
N SER A 37 10.75 9.74 -2.37
CA SER A 37 11.20 8.97 -1.22
C SER A 37 12.44 9.58 -0.57
N TRP A 38 13.40 10.05 -1.37
CA TRP A 38 14.61 10.69 -0.86
C TRP A 38 14.31 11.98 -0.08
N SER A 39 13.26 12.71 -0.45
CA SER A 39 12.83 13.90 0.29
C SER A 39 12.31 13.60 1.70
N CYS A 40 11.94 12.35 1.99
CA CYS A 40 11.52 11.91 3.32
C CYS A 40 12.69 11.41 4.18
N VAL A 41 13.86 11.18 3.59
CA VAL A 41 15.04 10.70 4.33
C VAL A 41 15.61 11.86 5.13
N THR A 42 15.58 11.72 6.46
CA THR A 42 16.14 12.73 7.36
C THR A 42 17.64 12.53 7.53
N THR A 43 18.35 13.60 7.92
CA THR A 43 19.77 13.51 8.29
C THR A 43 19.99 12.47 9.39
N LEU A 44 19.06 12.36 10.35
CA LEU A 44 19.11 11.38 11.44
C LEU A 44 19.06 9.94 10.91
N THR A 45 18.18 9.68 9.93
CA THR A 45 18.09 8.36 9.27
C THR A 45 19.44 7.95 8.67
N ILE A 46 20.10 8.86 7.95
CA ILE A 46 21.41 8.61 7.34
C ILE A 46 22.44 8.29 8.43
N ILE A 47 22.49 9.11 9.48
CA ILE A 47 23.42 8.91 10.61
C ILE A 47 23.21 7.55 11.26
N ASN A 48 21.95 7.15 11.50
CA ASN A 48 21.63 5.85 12.08
C ASN A 48 22.05 4.68 11.19
N CYS A 49 21.92 4.79 9.85
CA CYS A 49 22.44 3.80 8.93
C CYS A 49 23.97 3.64 9.04
N PHE A 50 24.71 4.75 9.11
CA PHE A 50 26.18 4.72 9.30
C PHE A 50 26.56 4.11 10.66
N LYS A 51 25.85 4.46 11.73
CA LYS A 51 26.03 3.86 13.06
C LYS A 51 25.85 2.34 13.03
N LYS A 52 24.77 1.84 12.42
CA LYS A 52 24.52 0.40 12.27
C LYS A 52 25.58 -0.30 11.41
N GLY A 53 26.20 0.42 10.47
CA GLY A 53 27.36 -0.04 9.70
C GLY A 53 28.69 -0.02 10.46
N GLY A 54 28.71 0.36 11.75
CA GLY A 54 29.92 0.45 12.58
C GLY A 54 30.68 1.78 12.47
N PHE A 55 30.17 2.73 11.68
CA PHE A 55 30.74 4.08 11.57
C PHE A 55 30.14 4.96 12.68
N VAL A 56 30.71 4.86 13.88
CA VAL A 56 30.32 5.71 15.02
C VAL A 56 31.13 7.00 14.98
N VAL A 57 30.46 8.13 14.74
CA VAL A 57 31.07 9.46 14.91
C VAL A 57 30.95 9.82 16.40
N PRO A 58 32.06 10.01 17.14
CA PRO A 58 32.03 10.16 18.60
C PRO A 58 31.32 11.41 19.15
N ASP A 59 30.95 12.37 18.29
CA ASP A 59 30.65 13.75 18.74
C ASP A 59 29.28 14.28 18.30
N LEU A 60 28.41 13.41 17.79
CA LEU A 60 27.02 13.77 17.50
C LEU A 60 26.16 13.33 18.69
N ASN A 61 26.03 14.23 19.68
CA ASN A 61 25.02 14.20 20.75
C ASN A 61 23.60 14.33 20.15
N LEU A 62 23.21 13.33 19.38
CA LEU A 62 21.86 13.21 18.82
C LEU A 62 21.06 12.40 19.83
N GLN A 63 19.97 13.00 20.31
CA GLN A 63 19.01 12.34 21.18
C GLN A 63 18.67 10.98 20.59
N GLU A 64 19.02 9.93 21.32
CA GLU A 64 18.71 8.56 20.96
C GLU A 64 17.18 8.42 21.05
N GLU A 65 16.51 8.47 19.91
CA GLU A 65 15.21 7.80 19.83
C GLU A 65 15.52 6.31 20.00
N GLN A 66 15.19 5.79 21.18
CA GLN A 66 15.17 4.35 21.43
C GLN A 66 14.25 3.74 20.40
N SER A 67 14.81 3.18 19.33
CA SER A 67 14.09 2.24 18.50
C SER A 67 13.79 1.04 19.40
N GLU A 68 12.52 0.83 19.76
CA GLU A 68 12.00 -0.33 20.51
C GLU A 68 12.22 -1.68 19.80
N ASP A 69 13.03 -1.72 18.74
CA ASP A 69 13.39 -2.93 18.03
C ASP A 69 14.69 -3.52 18.60
N ASP A 70 14.63 -3.84 19.90
CA ASP A 70 15.57 -4.78 20.52
C ASP A 70 14.95 -6.19 20.41
N THR A 71 14.80 -6.67 19.17
CA THR A 71 14.29 -8.01 18.82
C THR A 71 15.31 -9.12 19.11
N THR A 72 16.17 -8.95 20.12
CA THR A 72 17.16 -9.96 20.54
C THR A 72 16.61 -11.01 21.50
N THR A 73 15.37 -10.85 21.99
CA THR A 73 14.71 -11.84 22.84
C THR A 73 13.35 -12.19 22.26
N LEU A 74 13.27 -13.32 21.54
CA LEU A 74 12.02 -13.91 21.05
C LEU A 74 11.15 -14.44 22.21
N THR A 75 11.79 -14.76 23.33
CA THR A 75 11.15 -15.25 24.54
C THR A 75 10.64 -14.06 25.36
N PRO A 76 9.33 -13.99 25.67
CA PRO A 76 8.80 -12.99 26.59
C PRO A 76 9.55 -13.01 27.94
N PRO A 77 9.80 -11.85 28.58
CA PRO A 77 10.57 -11.79 29.84
C PRO A 77 10.02 -12.63 31.00
N GLU A 78 8.72 -12.96 30.93
CA GLU A 78 8.00 -13.73 31.95
C GLU A 78 7.92 -15.23 31.62
N MET A 79 8.55 -15.68 30.55
CA MET A 79 8.45 -17.03 30.01
C MET A 79 9.84 -17.66 29.89
N THR A 80 9.96 -18.97 30.18
CA THR A 80 11.20 -19.69 29.90
C THR A 80 11.27 -20.07 28.42
N ASP A 81 12.48 -20.26 27.88
CA ASP A 81 12.66 -20.70 26.49
C ASP A 81 11.94 -22.04 26.21
N GLY A 82 11.83 -22.91 27.22
CA GLY A 82 11.11 -24.18 27.12
C GLY A 82 9.59 -24.00 27.00
N ASP A 83 9.01 -23.08 27.77
CA ASP A 83 7.57 -22.78 27.71
C ASP A 83 7.21 -22.10 26.38
N PHE A 84 8.09 -21.23 25.88
CA PHE A 84 7.93 -20.59 24.58
C PHE A 84 7.95 -21.62 23.45
N GLN A 85 8.91 -22.56 23.48
CA GLN A 85 8.99 -23.62 22.46
C GLN A 85 7.75 -24.52 22.49
N GLN A 86 7.25 -24.86 23.68
CA GLN A 86 6.02 -25.65 23.81
C GLN A 86 4.78 -24.92 23.27
N PHE A 87 4.72 -23.59 23.44
CA PHE A 87 3.66 -22.77 22.86
C PHE A 87 3.74 -22.75 21.33
N VAL A 88 4.95 -22.58 20.77
CA VAL A 88 5.19 -22.59 19.32
C VAL A 88 4.83 -23.94 18.70
N ASP A 89 5.14 -25.04 19.39
CA ASP A 89 4.93 -26.40 18.88
C ASP A 89 3.49 -26.91 19.08
N MET A 90 2.59 -26.12 19.68
CA MET A 90 1.24 -26.55 20.02
C MET A 90 0.43 -27.00 18.81
N ASP A 91 0.61 -26.33 17.67
CA ASP A 91 -0.09 -26.61 16.42
C ASP A 91 0.75 -27.44 15.43
N LEU A 92 1.94 -27.92 15.83
CA LEU A 92 2.89 -28.60 14.94
C LEU A 92 2.30 -29.88 14.32
N ASP A 93 1.49 -30.60 15.09
CA ASP A 93 0.86 -31.86 14.68
C ASP A 93 -0.60 -31.68 14.22
N LEU A 94 -1.10 -30.44 14.18
CA LEU A 94 -2.44 -30.14 13.67
C LEU A 94 -2.36 -29.89 12.14
N PRO A 95 -3.27 -30.50 11.35
CA PRO A 95 -3.35 -30.21 9.92
C PRO A 95 -3.67 -28.72 9.70
N ALA A 96 -2.67 -27.92 9.33
CA ALA A 96 -2.81 -26.48 9.15
C ALA A 96 -3.72 -26.09 7.97
N THR A 97 -4.02 -27.02 7.06
CA THR A 97 -4.92 -26.81 5.91
C THR A 97 -5.55 -28.13 5.45
N GLY A 98 -6.85 -28.13 5.18
CA GLY A 98 -7.45 -29.11 4.27
C GLY A 98 -7.30 -28.63 2.83
N MET A 99 -6.78 -29.46 1.92
CA MET A 99 -6.84 -29.10 0.49
C MET A 99 -8.29 -29.21 0.01
N PRO A 100 -8.87 -28.14 -0.59
CA PRO A 100 -10.17 -28.25 -1.21
C PRO A 100 -10.12 -29.33 -2.28
N THR A 101 -11.15 -30.17 -2.34
CA THR A 101 -11.24 -31.19 -3.38
C THR A 101 -11.44 -30.52 -4.75
N GLN A 102 -11.17 -31.24 -5.83
CA GLN A 102 -11.38 -30.69 -7.18
C GLN A 102 -12.84 -30.28 -7.39
N ASP A 103 -13.78 -30.94 -6.72
CA ASP A 103 -15.21 -30.62 -6.76
C ASP A 103 -15.48 -29.28 -6.06
N ASP A 104 -14.89 -29.04 -4.88
CA ASP A 104 -14.99 -27.75 -4.15
C ASP A 104 -14.42 -26.58 -4.98
N ILE A 105 -13.35 -26.82 -5.75
CA ILE A 105 -12.76 -25.83 -6.65
C ILE A 105 -13.69 -25.56 -7.85
N CYS A 106 -14.25 -26.60 -8.47
CA CYS A 106 -15.15 -26.44 -9.60
C CYS A 106 -16.43 -25.67 -9.22
N ASP A 107 -16.99 -25.97 -8.06
CA ASP A 107 -18.20 -25.31 -7.56
C ASP A 107 -17.95 -23.81 -7.30
N SER A 108 -16.78 -23.45 -6.79
CA SER A 108 -16.41 -22.03 -6.58
C SER A 108 -16.32 -21.23 -7.88
N ILE A 109 -15.76 -21.82 -8.94
CA ILE A 109 -15.61 -21.16 -10.26
C ILE A 109 -16.96 -21.04 -10.98
N LEU A 110 -17.84 -22.03 -10.82
CA LEU A 110 -19.17 -22.01 -11.43
C LEU A 110 -20.08 -20.97 -10.77
N ALA A 111 -19.97 -20.79 -9.45
CA ALA A 111 -20.68 -19.74 -8.72
C ALA A 111 -20.23 -18.33 -9.12
N GLU A 112 -18.91 -18.10 -9.24
CA GLU A 112 -18.34 -16.80 -9.65
C GLU A 112 -18.78 -16.39 -11.08
N ARG A 113 -18.95 -17.38 -11.97
CA ARG A 113 -19.33 -17.13 -13.37
C ARG A 113 -20.83 -16.87 -13.57
N ALA A 114 -21.67 -17.24 -12.59
CA ALA A 114 -23.10 -16.97 -12.63
C ALA A 114 -23.43 -15.51 -12.26
N GLU A 115 -22.61 -14.85 -11.45
CA GLU A 115 -22.82 -13.45 -11.02
C GLU A 115 -22.29 -12.41 -12.03
N ALA A 116 -21.46 -12.81 -12.99
CA ALA A 116 -20.81 -11.91 -13.96
C ALA A 116 -21.62 -11.66 -15.26
N ARG A 117 -22.88 -12.11 -15.34
CA ARG A 117 -23.74 -11.92 -16.53
C ARG A 117 -24.87 -10.92 -16.26
N GLY A 118 -24.50 -9.65 -16.18
CA GLY A 118 -25.42 -8.51 -16.28
C GLY A 118 -24.86 -7.50 -17.28
N ASP A 119 -25.44 -7.47 -18.48
CA ASP A 119 -25.07 -6.61 -19.62
C ASP A 119 -25.09 -5.11 -19.28
N ILE A 120 -24.10 -4.38 -19.80
CA ILE A 120 -24.15 -2.92 -19.94
C ILE A 120 -23.83 -2.56 -21.39
N GLU A 121 -24.85 -2.08 -22.10
CA GLU A 121 -24.76 -1.44 -23.42
C GLU A 121 -24.20 0.00 -23.30
N PRO A 122 -23.45 0.52 -24.29
CA PRO A 122 -22.99 1.90 -24.29
C PRO A 122 -24.04 2.83 -24.93
N ALA A 123 -24.22 4.02 -24.38
CA ALA A 123 -24.92 5.11 -25.04
C ALA A 123 -24.03 6.35 -25.06
N ASP A 124 -23.74 6.82 -26.27
CA ASP A 124 -23.04 8.05 -26.61
C ASP A 124 -24.09 9.09 -27.04
N SER A 125 -24.03 10.31 -26.52
CA SER A 125 -24.53 11.52 -27.20
C SER A 125 -24.11 12.78 -26.45
N ASP A 126 -23.40 13.65 -27.18
CA ASP A 126 -23.07 15.03 -26.84
C ASP A 126 -24.33 15.88 -26.62
N ASP A 127 -24.30 16.72 -25.58
CA ASP A 127 -24.93 18.04 -25.61
C ASP A 127 -24.20 18.98 -24.62
N GLU A 128 -23.70 20.11 -25.11
CA GLU A 128 -23.05 21.13 -24.28
C GLU A 128 -24.12 21.98 -23.57
N GLU A 129 -24.51 21.54 -22.37
CA GLU A 129 -25.22 22.38 -21.39
C GLU A 129 -24.30 22.67 -20.20
N ILE A 130 -24.32 23.90 -19.69
CA ILE A 130 -23.52 24.31 -18.52
C ILE A 130 -24.10 23.60 -17.29
N HIS A 131 -23.59 22.40 -17.01
CA HIS A 131 -24.00 21.59 -15.87
C HIS A 131 -23.52 22.23 -14.56
N PRO A 132 -24.32 22.19 -13.47
CA PRO A 132 -23.83 22.51 -12.13
C PRO A 132 -22.64 21.59 -11.83
N ALA A 133 -21.57 22.15 -11.26
CA ALA A 133 -20.30 21.45 -11.07
C ALA A 133 -20.49 20.03 -10.51
N VAL A 134 -20.40 19.03 -11.39
CA VAL A 134 -20.51 17.63 -11.03
C VAL A 134 -19.33 17.31 -10.12
N ARG A 135 -19.59 16.71 -8.96
CA ARG A 135 -18.52 16.31 -8.04
C ARG A 135 -17.57 15.37 -8.79
N PRO A 136 -16.26 15.69 -8.89
CA PRO A 136 -15.30 14.81 -9.55
C PRO A 136 -15.27 13.44 -8.88
N THR A 137 -15.26 12.39 -9.69
CA THR A 137 -15.06 11.02 -9.23
C THR A 137 -13.60 10.76 -8.84
N SER A 138 -13.34 9.64 -8.17
CA SER A 138 -11.97 9.22 -7.84
C SER A 138 -11.10 9.05 -9.09
N SER A 139 -11.66 8.52 -10.18
CA SER A 139 -10.98 8.40 -11.47
C SER A 139 -10.65 9.77 -12.06
N ASP A 140 -11.57 10.73 -11.98
CA ASP A 140 -11.36 12.07 -12.54
C ASP A 140 -10.18 12.79 -11.86
N LEU A 141 -10.11 12.72 -10.54
CA LEU A 141 -9.01 13.30 -9.77
C LEU A 141 -7.65 12.67 -10.13
N LEU A 142 -7.62 11.35 -10.35
CA LEU A 142 -6.40 10.64 -10.70
C LEU A 142 -5.96 10.90 -12.14
N ASN A 143 -6.92 10.96 -13.07
CA ASN A 143 -6.66 11.31 -14.46
C ASN A 143 -6.15 12.76 -14.54
N ALA A 144 -6.75 13.69 -13.81
CA ALA A 144 -6.30 15.08 -13.74
C ALA A 144 -4.86 15.18 -13.22
N LEU A 145 -4.51 14.45 -12.15
CA LEU A 145 -3.13 14.39 -11.66
C LEU A 145 -2.17 13.82 -12.72
N SER A 146 -2.57 12.78 -13.45
CA SER A 146 -1.77 12.21 -14.53
C SER A 146 -1.52 13.23 -15.64
N THR A 147 -2.55 13.96 -16.06
CA THR A 147 -2.46 15.01 -17.09
C THR A 147 -1.56 16.16 -16.64
N ILE A 148 -1.74 16.65 -15.41
CA ILE A 148 -0.89 17.72 -14.85
C ILE A 148 0.57 17.26 -14.82
N ARG A 149 0.82 16.04 -14.34
CA ARG A 149 2.18 15.48 -14.28
C ARG A 149 2.82 15.42 -15.66
N GLN A 150 2.12 14.87 -16.64
CA GLN A 150 2.60 14.77 -18.00
C GLN A 150 2.90 16.15 -18.59
N GLY A 151 2.06 17.15 -18.33
CA GLY A 151 2.30 18.53 -18.73
C GLY A 151 3.56 19.14 -18.11
N LEU A 152 3.82 18.89 -16.82
CA LEU A 152 5.04 19.34 -16.14
C LEU A 152 6.30 18.65 -16.70
N GLU A 153 6.20 17.36 -17.01
CA GLU A 153 7.27 16.56 -17.62
C GLU A 153 7.65 17.10 -19.00
N PHE A 154 6.66 17.45 -19.84
CA PHE A 154 6.90 18.07 -21.15
C PHE A 154 7.42 19.51 -21.06
N SER A 155 7.05 20.24 -20.01
CA SER A 155 7.45 21.64 -19.81
C SER A 155 8.87 21.79 -19.23
N ASN A 156 9.61 20.68 -19.06
CA ASN A 156 10.96 20.62 -18.50
C ASN A 156 11.08 21.30 -17.11
N VAL A 157 10.01 21.24 -16.31
CA VAL A 157 10.01 21.75 -14.93
C VAL A 157 10.83 20.79 -14.08
N SER A 158 11.77 21.32 -13.29
CA SER A 158 12.65 20.52 -12.43
C SER A 158 12.10 20.31 -11.02
N ASP A 159 11.27 21.23 -10.51
CA ASP A 159 10.65 21.13 -9.20
C ASP A 159 9.24 20.52 -9.27
N TYR A 160 9.07 19.40 -8.57
CA TYR A 160 7.80 18.67 -8.46
C TYR A 160 7.24 18.72 -7.04
N SER A 161 7.83 19.51 -6.14
CA SER A 161 7.44 19.57 -4.72
C SER A 161 5.95 19.86 -4.53
N HIS A 162 5.43 20.86 -5.26
CA HIS A 162 4.02 21.23 -5.23
C HIS A 162 3.12 20.14 -5.80
N TYR A 163 3.52 19.55 -6.94
CA TYR A 163 2.80 18.42 -7.53
C TYR A 163 2.71 17.25 -6.54
N TYR A 164 3.80 16.89 -5.87
CA TYR A 164 3.79 15.80 -4.89
C TYR A 164 2.89 16.07 -3.69
N LYS A 165 2.82 17.32 -3.22
CA LYS A 165 1.92 17.73 -2.14
C LYS A 165 0.46 17.56 -2.55
N VAL A 166 0.09 18.05 -3.74
CA VAL A 166 -1.28 17.90 -4.26
C VAL A 166 -1.62 16.43 -4.48
N GLU A 167 -0.68 15.65 -5.04
CA GLU A 167 -0.83 14.20 -5.20
C GLU A 167 -1.12 13.53 -3.84
N ASP A 168 -0.38 13.87 -2.79
CA ASP A 168 -0.60 13.31 -1.45
C ASP A 168 -1.92 13.76 -0.82
N GLN A 169 -2.32 15.02 -0.99
CA GLN A 169 -3.62 15.52 -0.52
C GLN A 169 -4.78 14.76 -1.18
N VAL A 170 -4.76 14.61 -2.51
CA VAL A 170 -5.75 13.81 -3.23
C VAL A 170 -5.71 12.36 -2.75
N ASN A 171 -4.52 11.79 -2.54
CA ASN A 171 -4.42 10.42 -2.07
C ASN A 171 -4.97 10.19 -0.66
N ASN A 172 -4.71 11.12 0.26
CA ASN A 172 -5.27 11.12 1.62
C ASN A 172 -6.80 11.26 1.57
N LEU A 173 -7.31 12.18 0.74
CA LEU A 173 -8.75 12.35 0.55
C LEU A 173 -9.40 11.05 0.07
N LEU A 174 -8.86 10.45 -0.99
CA LEU A 174 -9.39 9.20 -1.53
C LEU A 174 -9.34 8.04 -0.53
N GLN A 175 -8.32 7.99 0.33
CA GLN A 175 -8.27 7.01 1.42
C GLN A 175 -9.32 7.27 2.49
N SER A 176 -9.52 8.52 2.91
CA SER A 176 -10.55 8.86 3.90
C SER A 176 -11.97 8.57 3.42
N LEU A 177 -12.17 8.52 2.10
CA LEU A 177 -13.44 8.15 1.47
C LEU A 177 -13.64 6.64 1.36
N LYS A 178 -12.58 5.82 1.50
CA LYS A 178 -12.72 4.36 1.53
C LYS A 178 -13.46 3.98 2.82
N ARG A 179 -14.62 3.35 2.68
CA ARG A 179 -15.32 2.75 3.82
C ARG A 179 -14.60 1.47 4.24
N GLN A 180 -14.36 1.32 5.53
CA GLN A 180 -13.86 0.08 6.11
C GLN A 180 -14.88 -1.04 5.83
N SER A 181 -14.46 -2.07 5.11
CA SER A 181 -15.32 -3.21 4.74
C SER A 181 -15.18 -4.40 5.69
N VAL A 182 -14.17 -4.40 6.57
CA VAL A 182 -13.87 -5.49 7.51
C VAL A 182 -13.55 -4.91 8.88
N ILE A 183 -14.10 -5.50 9.94
CA ILE A 183 -13.79 -5.13 11.34
C ILE A 183 -12.32 -5.48 11.61
N THR A 184 -11.49 -4.46 11.83
CA THR A 184 -10.07 -4.62 12.19
C THR A 184 -9.78 -4.26 13.64
N GLU A 185 -10.79 -3.83 14.39
CA GLU A 185 -10.67 -3.51 15.81
C GLU A 185 -11.22 -4.67 16.64
N PHE A 186 -10.43 -5.12 17.63
CA PHE A 186 -10.88 -6.10 18.60
C PHE A 186 -12.00 -5.48 19.43
N VAL A 187 -13.21 -6.04 19.31
CA VAL A 187 -14.31 -5.73 20.23
C VAL A 187 -13.90 -6.25 21.61
N GLN A 188 -13.51 -5.35 22.51
CA GLN A 188 -13.33 -5.72 23.92
C GLN A 188 -14.70 -6.10 24.48
N TRP A 189 -14.90 -7.40 24.69
CA TRP A 189 -16.06 -7.92 25.39
C TRP A 189 -15.90 -7.56 26.87
N ILE A 190 -16.73 -6.64 27.38
CA ILE A 190 -16.81 -6.36 28.81
C ILE A 190 -17.75 -7.42 29.41
N PRO A 191 -17.33 -8.13 30.47
CA PRO A 191 -18.07 -9.26 31.04
C PRO A 191 -19.42 -8.89 31.66
#